data_AF-A0A0C9MFZ3-F1
#
_entry.id   AF-A0A0C9MFZ3-F1
#
_cell.length_a   1.000
_cell.length_b   1.000
_cell.length_c   1.000
_cell.angle_alpha   90.00
_cell.angle_beta   90.00
_cell.angle_gamma   90.00
#
_symmetry.space_group_name_H-M   'P 1'
#
loop_
_entity.id
_entity.type
_entity.pdbx_description
1 polymer ?
#
loop_
_entity_poly.entity_id
_entity_poly.type
_entity_poly.pdbx_seq_one_letter_code
_entity_poly.pdbx_strand_id
1 'polypeptide(L)'
;MYCVLFKREAEFDIHLMTLSTKTERRTIKSWFNLSSTDEFLAANVTDDWFPHTLPSGSPNKTWTMYAFLLGHDPVEPLADATSFKLSADASSTAYVSIQVVQIPPKSIIISREHFPEKWKIALIIVAIVVVIIALCIIIWLYKNMQKEKKKAAKADADAEASPQPTPNNNMSSKMQSSILSTPDAMMIADTFRQVMSTSDIVKHRNQVGEDLLKRQLESEGTSVSEVERRTSSTKQKQAKKMLLTSPFSE
;
A
#
# COMPACT_ATOMS: atom_id res chain seq x y z
N MET A 1 -23.30 19.63 -18.65
CA MET A 1 -21.93 19.08 -18.79
C MET A 1 -21.53 19.25 -20.25
N TYR A 2 -20.26 19.45 -20.53
CA TYR A 2 -19.77 19.70 -21.89
C TYR A 2 -18.78 18.61 -22.24
N CYS A 3 -18.95 17.96 -23.38
CA CYS A 3 -18.00 17.03 -23.95
C CYS A 3 -17.43 17.69 -25.19
N VAL A 4 -16.11 17.77 -25.27
CA VAL A 4 -15.42 18.42 -26.38
C VAL A 4 -14.58 17.35 -27.06
N LEU A 5 -14.89 17.10 -28.33
CA LEU A 5 -14.11 16.22 -29.20
C LEU A 5 -13.15 17.07 -30.01
N PHE A 6 -11.85 16.78 -29.91
CA PHE A 6 -10.84 17.30 -30.81
C PHE A 6 -10.42 16.20 -31.77
N LYS A 7 -10.43 16.51 -33.07
CA LYS A 7 -9.90 15.61 -34.10
C LYS A 7 -8.48 16.05 -34.46
N ARG A 8 -7.50 15.16 -34.30
CA ARG A 8 -6.11 15.34 -34.76
C ARG A 8 -5.80 14.29 -35.82
N GLU A 9 -5.92 14.67 -37.08
CA GLU A 9 -5.71 13.76 -38.22
C GLU A 9 -6.58 12.49 -38.14
N ALA A 10 -5.99 11.36 -37.74
CA ALA A 10 -6.61 10.04 -37.56
C ALA A 10 -6.91 9.68 -36.08
N GLU A 11 -6.50 10.52 -35.14
CA GLU A 11 -6.70 10.34 -33.70
C GLU A 11 -7.73 11.35 -33.17
N PHE A 12 -8.39 10.97 -32.08
CA PHE A 12 -9.34 11.84 -31.39
C PHE A 12 -8.97 11.98 -29.92
N ASP A 13 -9.06 13.21 -29.43
CA ASP A 13 -8.97 13.53 -28.01
C ASP A 13 -10.37 13.94 -27.53
N ILE A 14 -10.83 13.32 -26.45
CA ILE A 14 -12.11 13.67 -25.81
C ILE A 14 -11.82 14.34 -24.48
N HIS A 15 -12.41 15.51 -24.26
CA HIS A 15 -12.37 16.21 -22.99
C HIS A 15 -13.78 16.38 -22.44
N LEU A 16 -14.03 15.77 -21.28
CA LEU A 16 -15.23 16.01 -20.50
C LEU A 16 -14.98 17.18 -19.56
N MET A 17 -15.80 18.21 -19.68
CA MET A 17 -15.69 19.47 -18.96
C MET A 17 -17.00 19.81 -18.25
N THR A 18 -16.88 20.51 -17.14
CA THR A 18 -18.02 21.14 -16.46
C THR A 18 -17.84 22.64 -16.41
N LEU A 19 -18.95 23.37 -16.52
CA LEU A 19 -18.99 24.79 -16.22
C LEU A 19 -19.51 24.97 -14.80
N SER A 20 -18.72 25.62 -13.96
CA SER A 20 -19.17 26.13 -12.67
C SER A 20 -20.11 27.33 -12.86
N THR A 21 -20.91 27.63 -11.85
CA THR A 21 -21.74 28.85 -11.79
C THR A 21 -20.90 30.12 -11.89
N LYS A 22 -19.63 30.05 -11.49
CA LYS A 22 -18.64 31.13 -11.61
C LYS A 22 -17.97 31.21 -12.98
N THR A 23 -18.56 30.60 -14.02
CA THR A 23 -18.01 30.46 -15.39
C THR A 23 -16.64 29.81 -15.49
N GLU A 24 -16.10 29.30 -14.39
CA GLU A 24 -14.86 28.53 -14.36
C GLU A 24 -15.08 27.16 -15.01
N ARG A 25 -14.28 26.89 -16.04
CA ARG A 25 -14.28 25.60 -16.73
C ARG A 25 -13.31 24.67 -16.01
N ARG A 26 -13.79 23.47 -15.70
CA ARG A 26 -12.94 22.42 -15.13
C ARG A 26 -13.03 21.18 -16.00
N THR A 27 -11.87 20.66 -16.39
CA THR A 27 -11.76 19.35 -17.02
C THR A 27 -12.00 18.28 -15.97
N ILE A 28 -13.01 17.45 -16.19
CA ILE A 28 -13.35 16.29 -15.35
C ILE A 28 -12.47 15.11 -15.76
N LYS A 29 -12.44 14.81 -17.06
CA LYS A 29 -11.74 13.66 -17.61
C LYS A 29 -11.29 13.95 -19.03
N SER A 30 -10.12 13.43 -19.38
CA SER A 30 -9.60 13.50 -20.74
C SER A 30 -9.22 12.10 -21.20
N TRP A 31 -9.52 11.80 -22.45
CA TRP A 31 -9.07 10.61 -23.14
C TRP A 31 -8.26 11.07 -24.34
N PHE A 32 -7.05 10.54 -24.49
CA PHE A 32 -6.11 10.95 -25.51
C PHE A 32 -5.85 9.80 -26.48
N ASN A 33 -5.49 10.16 -27.71
CA ASN A 33 -5.02 9.23 -28.74
C ASN A 33 -6.01 8.08 -28.98
N LEU A 34 -7.30 8.40 -29.02
CA LEU A 34 -8.31 7.40 -29.32
C LEU A 34 -8.25 7.08 -30.82
N SER A 35 -7.78 5.88 -31.14
CA SER A 35 -7.77 5.36 -32.50
C SER A 35 -9.19 5.06 -32.93
N SER A 36 -9.62 5.66 -34.04
CA SER A 36 -10.92 5.32 -34.66
C SER A 36 -10.81 3.97 -35.34
N THR A 37 -11.12 2.91 -34.60
CA THR A 37 -11.42 1.59 -35.17
C THR A 37 -12.91 1.55 -35.48
N ASP A 38 -13.24 1.42 -36.77
CA ASP A 38 -14.57 1.00 -37.25
C ASP A 38 -15.77 1.86 -36.83
N GLU A 39 -15.80 3.13 -37.26
CA GLU A 39 -16.99 4.02 -37.27
C GLU A 39 -17.56 4.47 -35.91
N PHE A 40 -17.23 3.83 -34.79
CA PHE A 40 -17.70 4.22 -33.46
C PHE A 40 -16.55 4.46 -32.50
N LEU A 41 -16.78 5.39 -31.58
CA LEU A 41 -15.82 5.72 -30.53
C LEU A 41 -16.47 5.43 -29.19
N ALA A 42 -16.11 4.30 -28.60
CA ALA A 42 -16.69 3.81 -27.36
C ALA A 42 -15.89 4.33 -26.16
N ALA A 43 -16.53 5.13 -25.30
CA ALA A 43 -15.99 5.51 -24.01
C ALA A 43 -16.84 4.88 -22.90
N ASN A 44 -16.19 4.20 -21.94
CA ASN A 44 -16.90 3.63 -20.81
C ASN A 44 -17.35 4.73 -19.83
N VAL A 45 -18.64 4.76 -19.53
CA VAL A 45 -19.24 5.71 -18.58
C VAL A 45 -18.98 5.21 -17.17
N THR A 46 -18.16 5.94 -16.40
CA THR A 46 -17.85 5.65 -15.00
C THR A 46 -18.40 6.75 -14.10
N ASP A 47 -18.48 6.50 -12.79
CA ASP A 47 -18.96 7.50 -11.82
C ASP A 47 -18.13 8.79 -11.81
N ASP A 48 -16.88 8.72 -12.26
CA ASP A 48 -15.98 9.88 -12.40
C ASP A 48 -16.42 10.86 -13.49
N TRP A 49 -17.42 10.51 -14.31
CA TRP A 49 -18.00 11.44 -15.28
C TRP A 49 -18.76 12.57 -14.59
N PHE A 50 -19.22 12.36 -13.35
CA PHE A 50 -20.04 13.31 -12.64
C PHE A 50 -19.18 14.18 -11.70
N PRO A 51 -19.47 15.49 -11.56
CA PRO A 51 -18.69 16.37 -10.68
C PRO A 51 -18.77 15.97 -9.21
N HIS A 52 -19.89 15.32 -8.83
CA HIS A 52 -20.19 14.89 -7.48
C HIS A 52 -20.86 13.52 -7.52
N THR A 53 -20.47 12.64 -6.59
CA THR A 53 -21.21 11.42 -6.31
C THR A 53 -22.51 11.75 -5.60
N LEU A 54 -23.58 11.04 -5.95
CA LEU A 54 -24.87 11.20 -5.28
C LEU A 54 -24.81 10.52 -3.90
N PRO A 55 -25.35 11.14 -2.84
CA PRO A 55 -25.46 10.47 -1.55
C PRO A 55 -26.42 9.29 -1.63
N SER A 56 -26.18 8.24 -0.83
CA SER A 56 -27.07 7.08 -0.78
C SER A 56 -28.49 7.49 -0.43
N GLY A 57 -29.46 7.07 -1.25
CA GLY A 57 -30.89 7.38 -1.05
C GLY A 57 -31.37 8.70 -1.64
N SER A 58 -30.51 9.48 -2.31
CA SER A 58 -30.99 10.65 -3.08
C SER A 58 -31.81 10.22 -4.30
N PRO A 59 -32.72 11.06 -4.82
CA PRO A 59 -33.38 10.77 -6.09
C PRO A 59 -32.37 10.70 -7.25
N ASN A 60 -32.74 10.01 -8.33
CA ASN A 60 -31.97 9.97 -9.56
C ASN A 60 -31.78 11.39 -10.10
N LYS A 61 -30.57 11.69 -10.59
CA LYS A 61 -30.24 13.00 -11.15
C LYS A 61 -29.95 12.86 -12.64
N THR A 62 -30.75 13.54 -13.47
CA THR A 62 -30.50 13.58 -14.91
C THR A 62 -29.54 14.72 -15.24
N TRP A 63 -28.50 14.41 -16.01
CA TRP A 63 -27.52 15.34 -16.53
C TRP A 63 -27.67 15.47 -18.03
N THR A 64 -27.69 16.70 -18.53
CA THR A 64 -27.58 16.97 -19.96
C THR A 64 -26.13 17.24 -20.30
N MET A 65 -25.57 16.40 -21.17
CA MET A 65 -24.24 16.55 -21.75
C MET A 65 -24.36 17.11 -23.16
N TYR A 66 -23.61 18.16 -23.45
CA TYR A 66 -23.53 18.77 -24.77
C TYR A 66 -22.19 18.38 -25.39
N ALA A 67 -22.20 17.60 -26.45
CA ALA A 67 -21.02 17.20 -27.19
C ALA A 67 -20.78 18.15 -28.36
N PHE A 68 -19.57 18.71 -28.44
CA PHE A 68 -19.12 19.61 -29.50
C PHE A 68 -17.99 18.93 -30.26
N LEU A 69 -18.07 18.93 -31.58
CA LEU A 69 -16.96 18.54 -32.45
C LEU A 69 -16.18 19.80 -32.82
N LEU A 70 -14.98 19.94 -32.28
CA LEU A 70 -14.07 21.01 -32.65
C LEU A 70 -13.13 20.52 -33.75
N GLY A 71 -13.22 21.15 -34.91
CA GLY A 71 -12.20 21.02 -35.94
C GLY A 71 -10.92 21.67 -35.45
N HIS A 72 -9.82 20.91 -35.43
CA HIS A 72 -8.52 21.45 -35.08
C HIS A 72 -7.92 22.17 -36.31
N ASP A 73 -7.48 23.41 -36.13
CA ASP A 73 -6.63 24.09 -37.10
C ASP A 73 -5.17 23.70 -36.79
N PRO A 74 -4.43 23.00 -37.67
CA PRO A 74 -3.12 22.40 -37.38
C PRO A 74 -2.02 23.36 -36.91
N VAL A 75 -2.25 24.68 -36.94
CA VAL A 75 -1.23 25.70 -36.70
C VAL A 75 -1.07 26.08 -35.22
N GLU A 76 -2.08 25.87 -34.37
CA GLU A 76 -2.01 26.32 -32.97
C GLU A 76 -1.72 25.16 -31.99
N PRO A 77 -0.58 25.17 -31.28
CA PRO A 77 -0.31 24.16 -30.26
C PRO A 77 -1.31 24.30 -29.12
N LEU A 78 -2.03 23.20 -28.84
CA LEU A 78 -3.05 23.05 -27.81
C LEU A 78 -2.44 23.14 -26.39
N ALA A 79 -1.88 24.29 -26.03
CA ALA A 79 -1.25 24.49 -24.72
C ALA A 79 -2.26 24.47 -23.57
N ASP A 80 -3.54 24.73 -23.86
CA ASP A 80 -4.59 24.74 -22.84
C ASP A 80 -5.98 24.44 -23.42
N ALA A 81 -6.50 23.22 -23.21
CA ALA A 81 -7.86 22.82 -23.62
C ALA A 81 -8.96 23.67 -22.94
N THR A 82 -8.65 24.33 -21.82
CA THR A 82 -9.58 25.23 -21.11
C THR A 82 -9.70 26.62 -21.74
N SER A 83 -8.72 27.01 -22.55
CA SER A 83 -8.65 28.33 -23.19
C SER A 83 -9.61 28.49 -24.38
N PHE A 84 -10.14 27.40 -24.95
CA PHE A 84 -11.03 27.46 -26.09
C PHE A 84 -12.26 28.31 -25.74
N LYS A 85 -12.40 29.49 -26.34
CA LYS A 85 -13.61 30.31 -26.20
C LYS A 85 -14.74 29.63 -26.97
N LEU A 86 -15.43 28.71 -26.30
CA LEU A 86 -16.74 28.25 -26.72
C LEU A 86 -17.65 29.49 -26.73
N SER A 87 -17.80 30.13 -27.89
CA SER A 87 -18.75 31.22 -28.06
C SER A 87 -20.12 30.61 -27.85
N ALA A 88 -20.83 31.04 -26.81
CA ALA A 88 -22.14 30.53 -26.46
C ALA A 88 -23.24 30.97 -27.45
N ASP A 89 -22.87 31.63 -28.56
CA ASP A 89 -23.75 31.89 -29.69
C ASP A 89 -24.10 30.55 -30.37
N ALA A 90 -25.11 29.90 -29.78
CA ALA A 90 -25.61 28.56 -30.07
C ALA A 90 -26.12 28.36 -31.51
N SER A 91 -26.05 29.37 -32.37
CA SER A 91 -26.58 29.32 -33.73
C SER A 91 -25.61 28.69 -34.74
N SER A 92 -24.30 28.64 -34.48
CA SER A 92 -23.31 28.24 -35.50
C SER A 92 -22.57 26.93 -35.24
N THR A 93 -22.52 26.43 -34.00
CA THR A 93 -21.80 25.18 -33.68
C THR A 93 -22.77 24.00 -33.60
N ALA A 94 -22.59 23.01 -34.46
CA ALA A 94 -23.28 21.74 -34.35
C ALA A 94 -22.91 21.05 -33.02
N TYR A 95 -23.93 20.69 -32.24
CA TYR A 95 -23.76 19.96 -30.99
C TYR A 95 -24.74 18.79 -30.90
N VAL A 96 -24.39 17.78 -30.11
CA VAL A 96 -25.26 16.65 -29.79
C VAL A 96 -25.58 16.70 -28.30
N SER A 97 -26.87 16.68 -27.94
CA SER A 97 -27.29 16.60 -26.54
C SER A 97 -27.53 15.15 -26.13
N ILE A 98 -26.82 14.69 -25.10
CA ILE A 98 -26.94 13.35 -24.53
C ILE A 98 -27.48 13.49 -23.12
N GLN A 99 -28.56 12.78 -22.79
CA GLN A 99 -29.07 12.72 -21.41
C GLN A 99 -28.48 11.51 -20.70
N VAL A 100 -27.84 11.73 -19.57
CA VAL A 100 -27.23 10.69 -18.74
C VAL A 100 -27.90 10.73 -17.37
N VAL A 101 -28.45 9.60 -16.94
CA VAL A 101 -29.08 9.48 -15.62
C VAL A 101 -28.06 8.96 -14.63
N GLN A 102 -27.71 9.77 -13.64
CA GLN A 102 -26.90 9.36 -12.49
C GLN A 102 -27.83 8.72 -11.45
N ILE A 103 -27.54 7.46 -11.13
CA ILE A 103 -28.29 6.69 -10.13
C ILE A 103 -27.49 6.77 -8.82
N PRO A 104 -28.12 7.04 -7.66
CA PRO A 104 -27.42 7.01 -6.39
C PRO A 104 -26.76 5.65 -6.19
N PRO A 105 -25.58 5.59 -5.56
CA PRO A 105 -24.97 4.33 -5.21
C PRO A 105 -25.97 3.58 -4.32
N LYS A 106 -26.37 2.39 -4.77
CA LYS A 106 -27.17 1.50 -3.94
C LYS A 106 -26.31 1.19 -2.73
N SER A 107 -26.70 1.69 -1.56
CA SER A 107 -26.02 1.29 -0.33
C SER A 107 -26.09 -0.22 -0.28
N ILE A 108 -24.93 -0.85 -0.38
CA ILE A 108 -24.78 -2.25 -0.03
C ILE A 108 -24.93 -2.22 1.49
N ILE A 109 -26.18 -2.28 1.96
CA ILE A 109 -26.45 -2.67 3.32
C ILE A 109 -25.93 -4.10 3.37
N ILE A 110 -24.67 -4.24 3.79
CA ILE A 110 -24.13 -5.53 4.18
C ILE A 110 -24.93 -5.87 5.42
N SER A 111 -26.09 -6.48 5.21
CA SER A 111 -26.91 -7.03 6.26
C SER A 111 -26.00 -7.97 7.03
N ARG A 112 -25.52 -7.50 8.18
CA ARG A 112 -24.63 -8.25 9.09
C ARG A 112 -25.26 -9.59 9.49
N GLU A 113 -26.56 -9.72 9.25
CA GLU A 113 -27.39 -10.89 9.52
C GLU A 113 -27.26 -12.03 8.50
N HIS A 114 -26.66 -11.82 7.32
CA HIS A 114 -26.51 -12.88 6.31
C HIS A 114 -25.04 -13.16 5.98
N PHE A 115 -24.19 -13.27 7.01
CA PHE A 115 -23.03 -14.15 6.85
C PHE A 115 -23.56 -15.58 6.69
N PRO A 116 -23.33 -16.26 5.54
CA PRO A 116 -23.88 -17.59 5.32
C PRO A 116 -23.49 -18.48 6.50
N GLU A 117 -24.44 -19.18 7.11
CA GLU A 117 -24.20 -20.01 8.30
C GLU A 117 -23.00 -20.95 8.11
N LYS A 118 -22.76 -21.35 6.86
CA LYS A 118 -21.60 -22.13 6.39
C LYS A 118 -20.26 -21.52 6.78
N TRP A 119 -20.10 -20.19 6.72
CA TRP A 119 -18.87 -19.50 7.12
C TRP A 119 -18.65 -19.50 8.64
N LYS A 120 -19.73 -19.46 9.43
CA LYS A 120 -19.61 -19.56 10.90
C LYS A 120 -19.07 -20.94 11.29
N ILE A 121 -19.57 -21.99 10.65
CA ILE A 121 -19.09 -23.37 10.87
C ILE A 121 -17.61 -23.48 10.47
N ALA A 122 -17.22 -22.93 9.32
CA ALA A 122 -15.82 -22.94 8.89
C ALA A 122 -14.87 -22.27 9.91
N LEU A 123 -15.27 -21.13 10.48
CA LEU A 123 -14.47 -20.45 11.51
C LEU A 123 -14.34 -21.28 12.80
N ILE A 124 -15.39 -21.98 13.22
CA ILE A 124 -15.35 -22.87 14.39
C ILE A 124 -14.37 -24.02 14.15
N ILE A 125 -14.40 -24.63 12.96
CA ILE A 125 -13.48 -25.72 12.60
C ILE A 125 -12.03 -25.24 12.63
N VAL A 126 -11.74 -24.07 12.03
CA VAL A 126 -10.39 -23.50 12.04
C VAL A 126 -9.90 -23.26 13.47
N ALA A 127 -10.75 -22.72 14.34
CA ALA A 127 -10.41 -22.50 15.75
C ALA A 127 -10.07 -23.81 16.48
N ILE A 128 -10.85 -24.89 16.26
CA ILE A 128 -10.60 -26.21 16.86
C ILE A 128 -9.26 -26.78 16.39
N VAL A 129 -8.94 -26.68 15.09
CA VAL A 129 -7.67 -27.17 14.53
C VAL A 129 -6.48 -26.46 15.18
N VAL A 130 -6.56 -25.14 15.39
CA VAL A 130 -5.50 -24.36 16.07
C VAL A 130 -5.29 -24.84 17.50
N VAL A 131 -6.36 -25.13 18.25
CA VAL A 131 -6.27 -25.66 19.62
C VAL A 131 -5.62 -27.04 19.64
N ILE A 132 -5.98 -27.93 18.70
CA ILE A 132 -5.37 -29.27 18.60
C ILE A 132 -3.87 -29.16 18.31
N ILE A 133 -3.47 -28.30 17.37
CA ILE A 133 -2.05 -28.07 17.04
C ILE A 133 -1.29 -27.56 18.28
N ALA A 134 -1.86 -26.60 19.02
CA ALA A 134 -1.25 -26.10 20.24
C ALA A 134 -1.06 -27.20 21.30
N LEU A 135 -2.06 -28.07 21.49
CA LEU A 135 -1.97 -29.21 22.41
C LEU A 135 -0.89 -30.21 21.96
N CYS A 136 -0.79 -30.50 20.66
CA CYS A 136 0.27 -31.37 20.11
C CYS A 136 1.67 -30.79 20.40
N ILE A 137 1.85 -29.48 20.24
CA ILE A 137 3.13 -28.80 20.53
C ILE A 137 3.46 -28.90 22.03
N ILE A 138 2.49 -28.67 22.91
CA ILE A 138 2.69 -28.75 24.36
C ILE A 138 3.09 -30.17 24.78
N ILE A 139 2.39 -31.20 24.28
CA ILE A 139 2.72 -32.60 24.56
C ILE A 139 4.12 -32.96 24.05
N TRP A 140 4.47 -32.48 22.85
CA TRP A 140 5.78 -32.69 22.27
C TRP A 140 6.89 -32.06 23.12
N LEU A 141 6.71 -30.80 23.56
CA LEU A 141 7.64 -30.12 24.46
C LEU A 141 7.80 -30.87 25.80
N TYR A 142 6.70 -31.34 26.39
CA TYR A 142 6.75 -32.09 27.64
C TYR A 142 7.54 -33.41 27.49
N LYS A 143 7.32 -34.15 26.41
CA LYS A 143 8.10 -35.36 26.11
C LYS A 143 9.58 -35.06 25.88
N ASN A 144 9.90 -33.93 25.24
CA ASN A 144 11.29 -33.55 25.01
C ASN A 144 12.03 -33.22 26.31
N MET A 145 11.39 -32.46 27.20
CA MET A 145 11.96 -32.15 28.52
C MET A 145 12.19 -33.41 29.38
N GLN A 146 11.29 -34.39 29.30
CA GLN A 146 11.43 -35.66 30.02
C GLN A 146 12.62 -36.50 29.51
N LYS A 147 12.95 -36.41 28.22
CA LYS A 147 14.15 -37.10 27.68
C LYS A 147 15.43 -36.54 28.28
N GLU A 148 15.52 -35.22 28.44
CA GLU A 148 16.70 -34.58 29.04
C GLU A 148 16.83 -34.89 30.53
N LYS A 149 15.71 -34.92 31.27
CA LYS A 149 15.72 -35.35 32.69
C LYS A 149 16.21 -36.79 32.88
N LYS A 150 15.84 -37.71 31.99
CA LYS A 150 16.32 -39.11 32.04
C LYS A 150 17.80 -39.25 31.69
N LYS A 151 18.35 -38.38 30.83
CA LYS A 151 19.78 -38.37 30.51
C LYS A 151 20.61 -37.80 31.66
N ALA A 152 20.13 -36.74 32.32
CA ALA A 152 20.79 -36.14 33.49
C ALA A 152 20.85 -37.15 34.66
N ALA A 153 19.72 -37.77 35.01
CA ALA A 153 19.67 -38.76 36.10
C ALA A 153 20.54 -40.00 35.84
N LYS A 154 20.75 -40.39 34.57
CA LYS A 154 21.65 -41.50 34.22
C LYS A 154 23.13 -41.11 34.30
N ALA A 155 23.48 -39.87 33.94
CA ALA A 155 24.85 -39.38 34.05
C ALA A 155 25.32 -39.28 35.52
N ASP A 156 24.41 -38.92 36.44
CA ASP A 156 24.71 -38.87 37.87
C ASP A 156 24.85 -40.28 38.48
N ALA A 157 24.01 -41.24 38.06
CA ALA A 157 24.09 -42.63 38.53
C ALA A 157 25.37 -43.36 38.06
N ASP A 158 25.85 -43.06 36.85
CA ASP A 158 27.10 -43.62 36.32
C ASP A 158 28.35 -42.93 36.93
N ALA A 159 28.21 -41.78 37.58
CA ALA A 159 29.30 -41.06 38.26
C ALA A 159 29.55 -41.53 39.70
N GLU A 160 28.61 -42.23 40.33
CA GLU A 160 28.72 -42.71 41.73
C GLU A 160 29.22 -44.17 41.83
N ALA A 161 29.38 -44.87 40.70
CA ALA A 161 29.89 -46.25 40.64
C ALA A 161 31.32 -46.34 40.05
N SER A 162 32.30 -45.60 40.60
CA SER A 162 33.70 -46.06 40.54
C SER A 162 34.60 -45.43 41.61
N PRO A 163 35.46 -46.23 42.28
CA PRO A 163 36.37 -45.77 43.32
C PRO A 163 37.73 -45.31 42.76
N GLN A 164 38.27 -44.29 43.45
CA GLN A 164 39.66 -43.84 43.54
C GLN A 164 40.37 -43.19 42.34
N PRO A 165 41.20 -42.15 42.61
CA PRO A 165 41.98 -41.43 41.62
C PRO A 165 43.31 -42.14 41.36
N THR A 166 43.66 -42.29 40.08
CA THR A 166 45.05 -42.48 39.66
C THR A 166 45.44 -41.30 38.74
N PRO A 167 46.57 -40.63 38.99
CA PRO A 167 47.05 -39.59 38.10
C PRO A 167 47.84 -40.28 36.98
N ASN A 168 47.22 -40.45 35.82
CA ASN A 168 47.96 -40.83 34.62
C ASN A 168 47.60 -39.90 33.47
N ASN A 169 48.64 -39.28 32.94
CA ASN A 169 48.65 -38.35 31.84
C ASN A 169 48.19 -39.08 30.57
N ASN A 170 46.98 -38.78 30.08
CA ASN A 170 46.65 -39.10 28.70
C ASN A 170 45.67 -38.07 28.13
N MET A 171 46.24 -37.06 27.49
CA MET A 171 45.55 -36.04 26.72
C MET A 171 45.17 -36.66 25.37
N SER A 172 44.12 -37.49 25.35
CA SER A 172 43.58 -38.03 24.09
C SER A 172 42.08 -38.22 24.15
N SER A 173 41.42 -37.59 23.18
CA SER A 173 40.16 -38.01 22.57
C SER A 173 38.90 -38.07 23.45
N LYS A 174 38.28 -36.91 23.70
CA LYS A 174 36.80 -36.80 23.71
C LYS A 174 36.28 -35.40 23.38
N MET A 175 36.81 -34.79 22.32
CA MET A 175 36.17 -33.68 21.58
C MET A 175 35.87 -34.16 20.15
N GLN A 176 34.93 -35.09 20.01
CA GLN A 176 34.38 -35.52 18.72
C GLN A 176 32.91 -35.84 18.99
N SER A 177 32.00 -34.90 18.83
CA SER A 177 31.49 -34.51 17.52
C SER A 177 31.08 -33.02 17.46
N SER A 178 32.03 -32.12 17.24
CA SER A 178 31.72 -30.86 16.54
C SER A 178 31.90 -31.15 15.05
N ILE A 179 30.79 -31.24 14.33
CA ILE A 179 30.72 -31.61 12.89
C ILE A 179 31.19 -30.45 11.98
N LEU A 180 31.80 -29.41 12.53
CA LEU A 180 32.48 -28.37 11.76
C LEU A 180 33.84 -28.12 12.40
N SER A 181 34.89 -28.36 11.64
CA SER A 181 36.27 -28.02 11.99
C SER A 181 36.31 -26.53 12.35
N THR A 182 36.93 -26.15 13.47
CA THR A 182 37.02 -24.75 13.94
C THR A 182 37.45 -23.74 12.86
N PRO A 183 38.38 -24.07 11.93
CA PRO A 183 38.70 -23.21 10.78
C PRO A 183 37.52 -23.01 9.82
N ASP A 184 36.71 -24.04 9.60
CA ASP A 184 35.59 -24.05 8.67
C ASP A 184 34.40 -23.27 9.26
N ALA A 185 34.15 -23.40 10.56
CA ALA A 185 33.18 -22.59 11.28
C ALA A 185 33.55 -21.09 11.27
N MET A 186 34.84 -20.76 11.36
CA MET A 186 35.33 -19.37 11.24
C MET A 186 35.12 -18.83 9.82
N MET A 187 35.42 -19.64 8.79
CA MET A 187 35.25 -19.27 7.40
C MET A 187 33.76 -19.06 7.02
N ILE A 188 32.87 -19.90 7.56
CA ILE A 188 31.42 -19.75 7.41
C ILE A 188 30.95 -18.48 8.13
N ALA A 189 31.42 -18.21 9.35
CA ALA A 189 31.06 -16.99 10.08
C ALA A 189 31.51 -15.71 9.36
N ASP A 190 32.70 -15.70 8.75
CA ASP A 190 33.17 -14.58 7.94
C ASP A 190 32.38 -14.41 6.65
N THR A 191 31.95 -15.51 6.01
CA THR A 191 31.07 -15.45 4.84
C THR A 191 29.70 -14.84 5.20
N PHE A 192 29.12 -15.21 6.35
CA PHE A 192 27.88 -14.61 6.83
C PHE A 192 28.05 -13.14 7.21
N ARG A 193 29.17 -12.77 7.85
CA ARG A 193 29.49 -11.35 8.10
C ARG A 193 29.66 -10.59 6.80
N GLN A 194 30.30 -11.16 5.79
CA GLN A 194 30.49 -10.53 4.50
C GLN A 194 29.15 -10.29 3.80
N VAL A 195 28.27 -11.30 3.74
CA VAL A 195 26.91 -11.19 3.17
C VAL A 195 26.01 -10.23 3.96
N MET A 196 26.18 -10.11 5.28
CA MET A 196 25.47 -9.12 6.09
C MET A 196 26.12 -7.72 6.03
N SER A 197 27.42 -7.63 5.72
CA SER A 197 28.19 -6.40 5.63
C SER A 197 28.25 -5.80 4.22
N THR A 198 27.67 -6.46 3.21
CA THR A 198 27.45 -5.85 1.89
C THR A 198 26.53 -4.65 2.07
N SER A 199 27.15 -3.49 2.29
CA SER A 199 26.54 -2.21 2.59
C SER A 199 25.55 -1.74 1.52
N ASP A 200 25.58 -2.40 0.36
CA ASP A 200 24.70 -2.13 -0.78
C ASP A 200 23.26 -2.59 -0.52
N ILE A 201 23.05 -3.68 0.23
CA ILE A 201 21.68 -4.14 0.57
C ILE A 201 21.01 -3.15 1.53
N VAL A 202 21.75 -2.63 2.51
CA VAL A 202 21.23 -1.65 3.47
C VAL A 202 20.98 -0.29 2.79
N LYS A 203 21.89 0.15 1.90
CA LYS A 203 21.68 1.37 1.09
C LYS A 203 20.45 1.24 0.20
N HIS A 204 20.31 0.14 -0.53
CA HIS A 204 19.16 -0.09 -1.41
C HIS A 204 17.85 -0.15 -0.62
N ARG A 205 17.83 -0.79 0.55
CA ARG A 205 16.65 -0.83 1.42
C ARG A 205 16.24 0.56 1.92
N ASN A 206 17.20 1.41 2.28
CA ASN A 206 16.91 2.78 2.69
C ASN A 206 16.40 3.63 1.51
N GLN A 207 17.00 3.44 0.33
CA GLN A 207 16.63 4.17 -0.88
C GLN A 207 15.21 3.81 -1.36
N VAL A 208 14.85 2.52 -1.34
CA VAL A 208 13.47 2.07 -1.64
C VAL A 208 12.48 2.60 -0.59
N GLY A 209 12.89 2.66 0.68
CA GLY A 209 12.08 3.24 1.75
C GLY A 209 11.76 4.73 1.51
N GLU A 210 12.75 5.51 1.11
CA GLU A 210 12.59 6.94 0.80
C GLU A 210 11.73 7.17 -0.45
N ASP A 211 11.90 6.36 -1.51
CA ASP A 211 11.10 6.47 -2.73
C ASP A 211 9.62 6.14 -2.50
N LEU A 212 9.32 5.16 -1.64
CA LEU A 212 7.94 4.83 -1.26
C LEU A 212 7.29 5.95 -0.45
N LEU A 213 8.01 6.51 0.51
CA LEU A 213 7.56 7.67 1.30
C LEU A 213 7.29 8.88 0.41
N LYS A 214 8.21 9.16 -0.53
CA LYS A 214 8.08 10.26 -1.48
C LYS A 214 6.84 10.11 -2.36
N ARG A 215 6.61 8.91 -2.92
CA ARG A 215 5.40 8.64 -3.74
C ARG A 215 4.10 8.77 -2.95
N GLN A 216 4.06 8.34 -1.69
CA GLN A 216 2.89 8.50 -0.84
C GLN A 216 2.60 9.99 -0.57
N LEU A 217 3.63 10.76 -0.23
CA LEU A 217 3.50 12.21 0.03
C LEU A 217 3.07 13.00 -1.22
N GLU A 218 3.62 12.66 -2.39
CA GLU A 218 3.18 13.22 -3.68
C GLU A 218 1.73 12.84 -4.00
N SER A 219 1.32 11.60 -3.70
CA SER A 219 -0.06 11.15 -3.91
C SER A 219 -1.07 11.82 -2.96
N GLU A 220 -0.65 12.19 -1.75
CA GLU A 220 -1.46 12.90 -0.76
C GLU A 220 -1.41 14.43 -0.93
N GLY A 221 -0.73 14.93 -1.98
CA GLY A 221 -0.66 16.36 -2.28
C GLY A 221 0.09 17.19 -1.22
N THR A 222 0.89 16.55 -0.36
CA THR A 222 1.63 17.21 0.72
C THR A 222 3.13 17.11 0.47
N SER A 223 3.77 18.25 0.23
CA SER A 223 5.21 18.33 0.00
C SER A 223 6.02 17.86 1.23
N VAL A 224 7.03 17.01 1.00
CA VAL A 224 7.96 16.50 2.03
C VAL A 224 8.60 17.63 2.85
N SER A 225 8.88 18.78 2.22
CA SER A 225 9.45 19.96 2.87
C SER A 225 8.52 20.59 3.92
N GLU A 226 7.21 20.39 3.83
CA GLU A 226 6.26 20.90 4.80
C GLU A 226 6.18 20.03 6.05
N VAL A 227 6.36 18.72 5.91
CA VAL A 227 6.38 17.77 7.03
C VAL A 227 7.64 17.96 7.89
N GLU A 228 8.79 18.18 7.26
CA GLU A 228 10.06 18.42 7.97
C GLU A 228 10.07 19.78 8.73
N ARG A 229 9.39 20.79 8.18
CA ARG A 229 9.21 22.10 8.85
C ARG A 229 8.28 22.00 10.07
N ARG A 230 7.33 21.05 10.11
CA ARG A 230 6.42 20.85 11.25
C ARG A 230 7.09 20.09 12.42
N THR A 231 7.97 19.15 12.13
CA THR A 231 8.67 18.36 13.17
C THR A 231 9.78 19.15 13.86
N SER A 232 10.51 20.01 13.13
CA SER A 232 11.54 20.91 13.67
C SER A 232 10.96 22.00 14.60
N SER A 233 9.81 22.58 14.25
CA SER A 233 9.08 23.55 15.09
C SER A 233 8.64 22.98 16.45
N THR A 234 8.25 21.71 16.47
CA THR A 234 7.78 21.04 17.69
C THR A 234 8.92 20.74 18.67
N LYS A 235 10.11 20.36 18.17
CA LYS A 235 11.32 20.19 18.99
C LYS A 235 11.79 21.49 19.63
N GLN A 236 11.72 22.63 18.92
CA GLN A 236 12.06 23.94 19.51
C GLN A 236 11.08 24.35 20.62
N LYS A 237 9.78 24.09 20.48
CA LYS A 237 8.79 24.38 21.55
C LYS A 237 8.98 23.51 22.79
N GLN A 238 9.40 22.24 22.66
CA GLN A 238 9.68 21.39 23.81
C GLN A 238 10.96 21.79 24.55
N ALA A 239 12.03 22.14 23.83
CA ALA A 239 13.28 22.61 24.45
C ALA A 239 13.08 23.92 25.25
N LYS A 240 12.27 24.85 24.72
CA LYS A 240 11.97 26.12 25.41
C LYS A 240 11.06 25.92 26.64
N LYS A 241 10.22 24.89 26.66
CA LYS A 241 9.35 24.56 27.79
C LYS A 241 10.12 23.91 28.95
N MET A 242 11.18 23.14 28.67
CA MET A 242 12.04 22.57 29.71
C MET A 242 12.94 23.61 30.40
N LEU A 243 13.28 24.70 29.71
CA LEU A 243 14.10 25.79 30.26
C LEU A 243 13.34 26.72 31.22
N LEU A 244 12.01 26.66 31.25
CA LEU A 244 11.14 27.50 32.10
C LEU A 244 10.61 26.76 33.35
N THR A 245 10.95 25.49 33.54
CA THR A 245 10.57 24.69 34.71
C THR A 245 11.82 24.26 35.48
N SER A 246 12.50 25.24 36.06
CA SER A 246 13.49 25.03 37.13
C SER A 246 12.84 25.41 38.46
N PRO A 247 12.63 24.49 39.40
CA PRO A 247 12.10 24.83 40.71
C PRO A 247 13.17 25.58 41.51
N PHE A 248 12.84 26.81 41.90
CA PHE A 248 13.56 27.60 42.89
C PHE A 248 13.34 26.91 44.25
N SER A 249 14.39 26.31 44.82
CA SER A 249 14.38 25.78 46.17
C SER A 249 14.64 26.89 47.18
N GLU A 250 13.67 27.09 48.07
CA GLU A 250 13.88 27.57 49.45
C GLU A 250 13.21 26.58 50.40
#